data_AF-A0AAV5WN57-F1
#
_entry.id   AF-A0AAV5WN57-F1
#
_cell.length_a   1.000
_cell.length_b   1.000
_cell.length_c   1.000
_cell.angle_alpha   90.00
_cell.angle_beta   90.00
_cell.angle_gamma   90.00
#
_symmetry.space_group_name_H-M   'P 1'
#
loop_
_entity.id
_entity.type
_entity.pdbx_description
1 polymer ?
#
loop_
_entity_poly.entity_id
_entity_poly.type
_entity_poly.pdbx_seq_one_letter_code
_entity_poly.pdbx_strand_id
1 'polypeptide(L)' 'FRGPFTERQIQDWYRKGWFESTFPFYFMSSVESIGGKDKNFTLADLCIQNGVGSPFIHFGNKIQSEYEM' A
#
# COMPACT_ATOMS: atom_id res chain seq x y z
N PHE A 1 6.47 15.25 3.48
CA PHE A 1 6.21 13.85 3.07
C PHE A 1 7.51 13.07 3.09
N ARG A 2 7.57 11.93 3.81
CA ARG A 2 8.69 10.97 3.71
C ARG A 2 8.18 9.80 2.88
N GLY A 3 8.78 9.55 1.72
CA GLY A 3 8.33 8.55 0.75
C GLY A 3 8.51 9.05 -0.70
N PRO A 4 8.44 8.17 -1.70
CA PRO A 4 7.85 6.81 -1.67
C PRO A 4 8.74 5.74 -1.02
N PHE A 5 8.09 4.72 -0.45
CA PHE A 5 8.75 3.53 0.10
C PHE A 5 8.24 2.28 -0.60
N THR A 6 9.10 1.28 -0.70
CA THR A 6 8.71 -0.03 -1.24
C THR A 6 7.83 -0.78 -0.24
N GLU A 7 6.97 -1.66 -0.75
CA GLU A 7 6.14 -2.55 0.08
C GLU A 7 7.00 -3.32 1.09
N ARG A 8 8.17 -3.80 0.67
CA ARG A 8 9.13 -4.52 1.54
C ARG A 8 9.60 -3.68 2.73
N GLN A 9 9.94 -2.40 2.51
CA GLN A 9 10.35 -1.51 3.59
C GLN A 9 9.21 -1.28 4.59
N ILE A 10 8.00 -1.07 4.09
CA ILE A 10 6.80 -0.91 4.93
C ILE A 10 6.51 -2.19 5.72
N GLN A 11 6.62 -3.36 5.12
CA GLN A 11 6.44 -4.65 5.81
C GLN A 11 7.48 -4.86 6.91
N ASP A 12 8.75 -4.52 6.65
CA ASP A 12 9.81 -4.64 7.67
C ASP A 12 9.56 -3.70 8.86
N TRP A 13 9.04 -2.49 8.62
CA TRP A 13 8.67 -1.57 9.69
C TRP A 13 7.40 -2.01 10.45
N TYR A 14 6.42 -2.58 9.74
CA TYR A 14 5.24 -3.16 10.35
C TYR A 14 5.59 -4.30 11.30
N ARG A 15 6.46 -5.23 10.87
CA ARG A 15 6.96 -6.33 11.72
C ARG A 15 7.70 -5.85 12.97
N LYS A 16 8.28 -4.66 12.90
CA LYS A 16 8.97 -4.02 14.03
C LYS A 16 8.03 -3.18 14.91
N GLY A 17 6.73 -3.12 14.62
CA GLY A 17 5.74 -2.37 15.40
C GLY A 17 5.85 -0.85 15.26
N TRP A 18 6.34 -0.34 14.13
CA TRP A 18 6.53 1.11 13.92
C TRP A 18 5.23 1.87 13.63
N PHE A 19 4.12 1.17 13.41
CA PHE A 19 2.85 1.74 13.00
C PHE A 19 1.75 1.42 14.00
N GLU A 20 0.98 2.44 14.35
CA GLU A 20 -0.25 2.29 15.11
C GLU A 20 -1.40 1.89 14.18
N SER A 21 -2.48 1.34 14.75
CA SER A 21 -3.67 0.93 14.01
C SER A 21 -4.31 2.08 13.22
N THR A 22 -4.19 3.31 13.70
CA THR A 22 -4.72 4.54 13.09
C THR A 22 -3.78 5.15 12.05
N PHE A 23 -2.58 4.58 11.86
CA PHE A 23 -1.58 5.14 10.97
C PHE A 23 -2.05 5.13 9.52
N PRO A 24 -2.09 6.29 8.82
CA PRO A 24 -2.59 6.37 7.46
C PRO A 24 -1.53 5.97 6.43
N PHE A 25 -1.90 5.11 5.48
CA PHE A 25 -1.11 4.75 4.32
C PHE A 25 -1.68 5.35 3.04
N TYR A 26 -0.78 5.89 2.23
CA TYR A 26 -1.04 6.46 0.91
C TYR A 26 -0.34 5.58 -0.13
N PHE A 27 -1.11 5.06 -1.08
CA PHE A 27 -0.60 4.21 -2.12
C PHE A 27 -0.52 4.98 -3.43
N MET A 28 0.67 5.05 -4.02
CA MET A 28 0.84 5.62 -5.35
C MET A 28 0.30 4.62 -6.37
N SER A 29 -0.87 4.90 -6.93
CA SER A 29 -1.43 4.10 -8.03
C SER A 29 -0.62 4.38 -9.30
N SER A 30 -0.09 3.34 -9.95
CA SER A 30 0.66 3.50 -11.20
C SER A 30 -0.23 3.57 -12.43
N VAL A 31 -1.51 3.21 -12.37
CA VAL A 31 -2.44 3.31 -13.51
C VAL A 31 -3.85 3.49 -12.99
N GLU A 32 -4.47 4.61 -13.38
CA GLU A 32 -5.92 4.80 -13.51
C GLU A 32 -6.81 3.90 -12.63
N SER A 33 -6.91 4.25 -11.35
CA SER A 33 -8.13 3.90 -10.63
C SER A 33 -9.24 4.79 -11.18
N ILE A 34 -9.93 4.29 -12.20
CA ILE A 34 -11.13 4.89 -12.78
C ILE A 34 -12.06 5.26 -11.62
N GLY A 35 -12.21 6.56 -11.37
CA GLY A 35 -13.00 7.10 -10.26
C GLY A 35 -12.16 7.47 -9.04
N GLY A 36 -11.57 8.66 -9.11
CA GLY A 36 -10.69 9.23 -8.10
C GLY A 36 -11.27 9.33 -6.68
N LYS A 37 -10.39 9.00 -5.75
CA LYS A 37 -10.11 9.64 -4.46
C LYS A 37 -8.85 8.95 -3.97
N ASP A 38 -7.84 9.71 -3.57
CA ASP A 38 -6.69 9.15 -2.86
C ASP A 38 -7.22 8.36 -1.66
N LYS A 39 -7.32 7.03 -1.80
CA LYS A 39 -7.88 6.18 -0.77
C LYS A 39 -6.80 6.01 0.29
N ASN A 40 -6.96 6.76 1.38
CA ASN A 40 -6.16 6.59 2.57
C ASN A 40 -6.74 5.38 3.32
N PHE A 41 -5.91 4.37 3.55
CA PHE A 41 -6.26 3.25 4.41
C PHE A 41 -5.45 3.36 5.69
N THR A 42 -6.11 3.19 6.83
CA THR A 42 -5.39 3.00 8.08
C THR A 42 -4.80 1.60 8.16
N LEU A 43 -3.82 1.38 9.03
CA LEU A 43 -3.31 0.04 9.30
C LEU A 43 -4.44 -0.92 9.72
N ALA A 44 -5.41 -0.43 10.50
CA ALA A 44 -6.58 -1.19 10.90
C ALA A 44 -7.40 -1.63 9.68
N ASP A 45 -7.68 -0.73 8.75
CA ASP A 45 -8.43 -1.05 7.53
C ASP A 45 -7.71 -2.12 6.70
N LEU A 46 -6.38 -2.00 6.58
CA LEU A 46 -5.54 -2.97 5.87
C LEU A 46 -5.52 -4.34 6.56
N CYS A 47 -5.47 -4.36 7.90
CA CYS A 47 -5.56 -5.60 8.67
C CYS A 47 -6.94 -6.27 8.55
N ILE A 48 -8.02 -5.48 8.50
CA ILE A 48 -9.38 -5.98 8.31
C ILE A 48 -9.55 -6.56 6.91
N GLN A 49 -9.01 -5.88 5.89
CA GLN A 49 -9.17 -6.28 4.49
C GLN A 49 -8.29 -7.47 4.11
N ASN A 50 -7.02 -7.46 4.49
CA ASN A 50 -6.00 -8.42 4.03
C ASN A 50 -5.52 -9.39 5.12
N GLY A 51 -5.91 -9.16 6.37
CA GLY A 51 -5.48 -9.94 7.53
C GLY A 51 -4.24 -9.38 8.23
N VAL A 52 -4.15 -9.61 9.54
CA VAL A 52 -3.06 -9.13 10.41
C VAL A 52 -1.71 -9.77 10.04
N GLY A 53 -1.71 -10.99 9.48
CA GLY A 53 -0.47 -11.66 9.07
C GLY A 53 0.22 -10.98 7.89
N SER A 54 -0.52 -10.23 7.08
CA SER A 54 0.03 -9.56 5.91
C SER A 54 -0.89 -8.45 5.36
N PRO A 55 -0.96 -7.31 6.07
CA PRO A 55 -1.89 -6.22 5.73
C PRO A 55 -1.61 -5.53 4.38
N PHE A 56 -0.43 -5.75 3.78
CA PHE A 56 0.01 -5.07 2.56
C PHE A 56 0.03 -5.96 1.29
N ILE A 57 -0.59 -7.16 1.29
CA ILE A 57 -0.49 -8.13 0.16
C ILE A 57 -1.05 -7.62 -1.18
N HIS A 58 -1.88 -6.57 -1.20
CA HIS A 58 -2.62 -6.12 -2.39
C HIS A 58 -2.07 -4.84 -3.05
N PHE A 59 -0.75 -4.70 -3.19
CA PHE A 59 -0.14 -3.73 -4.12
C PHE A 59 0.54 -4.40 -5.34
N GLY A 60 0.32 -5.71 -5.51
CA GLY A 60 0.76 -6.46 -6.67
C GLY A 60 -0.30 -6.52 -7.77
N ASN A 61 -0.27 -5.59 -8.71
CA ASN A 61 -0.51 -5.90 -10.13
C ASN A 61 0.31 -4.93 -11.02
N LYS A 62 1.55 -5.38 -11.31
CA LYS A 62 2.43 -5.05 -12.44
C LYS A 62 2.71 -3.56 -12.74
N ILE A 63 3.92 -3.13 -12.40
CA ILE A 63 4.63 -2.08 -13.16
C ILE A 63 5.62 -2.80 -14.10
N GLN A 64 5.68 -2.34 -15.36
CA GLN A 64 6.31 -2.89 -16.59
C GLN A 64 5.41 -3.83 -17.42
N SER A 65 5.30 -3.68 -18.74
CA SER A 65 6.18 -2.99 -19.72
C SER A 65 5.39 -2.28 -20.83
N GLU A 66 6.11 -1.37 -21.46
CA GLU A 66 5.85 -0.42 -22.53
C GLU A 66 5.13 -0.93 -23.79
N TYR A 67 4.52 0.02 -24.52
CA TYR A 67 4.33 0.09 -25.98
C TYR A 67 4.49 -1.21 -26.78
N GLU A 68 3.39 -1.67 -27.40
CA GLU A 68 3.43 -2.19 -28.77
C GLU A 68 2.22 -1.65 -29.54
N MET A 69 2.55 -1.06 -30.71
CA MET A 69 1.77 -0.36 -31.75
C MET A 69 0.24 -0.38 -31.75
#